data_AF-A0AAN6G6M3-F1
#
_entry.id   AF-A0AAN6G6M3-F1
#
_cell.length_a   1.000
_cell.length_b   1.000
_cell.length_c   1.000
_cell.angle_alpha   90.00
_cell.angle_beta   90.00
_cell.angle_gamma   90.00
#
_symmetry.space_group_name_H-M   'P 1'
#
loop_
_entity.id
_entity.type
_entity.pdbx_description
1 polymer ?
#
loop_
_entity_poly.entity_id
_entity_poly.type
_entity_poly.pdbx_seq_one_letter_code
_entity_poly.pdbx_strand_id
1 'polypeptide(L)'
;MIGRKLTTTVAARVGARQASTSSSASASTLPIPPKIATPSSVSGSGGNSARMESVVSFYKALPKGEAPAKRGGGIKARFFDGKNASGAPIVATIGALLLLGYTIDYNMHLKHHKNAHH
;
A
#
# COMPACT_ATOMS: atom_id res chain seq x y z
N MET A 1 42.84 35.72 51.90
CA MET A 1 42.34 34.43 52.44
C MET A 1 41.49 33.80 51.34
N ILE A 2 42.04 32.84 50.57
CA ILE A 2 41.94 31.39 50.82
C ILE A 2 40.48 30.93 50.63
N GLY A 3 40.10 30.07 49.69
CA GLY A 3 40.86 29.24 48.76
C GLY A 3 39.95 28.53 47.75
N ARG A 4 40.61 27.86 46.80
CA ARG A 4 40.08 26.97 45.74
C ARG A 4 39.10 25.93 46.30
N LYS A 5 38.23 25.38 45.42
CA LYS A 5 38.31 23.97 44.95
C LYS A 5 37.46 23.76 43.68
N LEU A 6 38.13 23.33 42.61
CA LEU A 6 37.52 22.54 41.54
C LEU A 6 37.17 21.16 42.10
N THR A 7 36.06 20.56 41.67
CA THR A 7 35.94 19.09 41.63
C THR A 7 35.06 18.67 40.46
N THR A 8 35.76 18.21 39.43
CA THR A 8 35.29 17.33 38.36
C THR A 8 34.78 16.02 38.96
N THR A 9 33.58 15.58 38.59
CA THR A 9 33.18 14.17 38.73
C THR A 9 32.81 13.64 37.36
N VAL A 10 33.81 13.03 36.72
CA VAL A 10 33.64 12.03 35.68
C VAL A 10 33.09 10.78 36.37
N ALA A 11 31.78 10.55 36.24
CA ALA A 11 31.19 9.27 36.57
C ALA A 11 31.28 8.37 35.33
N ALA A 12 32.33 7.56 35.30
CA ALA A 12 32.52 6.45 34.38
C ALA A 12 31.33 5.49 34.50
N ARG A 13 30.40 5.57 33.55
CA ARG A 13 29.39 4.52 33.35
C ARG A 13 29.97 3.53 32.36
N VAL A 14 30.65 2.56 32.96
CA VAL A 14 31.13 1.31 32.37
C VAL A 14 30.04 0.68 31.53
N GLY A 15 30.46 0.12 30.39
CA GLY A 15 29.60 -0.34 29.32
C GLY A 15 28.63 -1.42 29.75
N ALA A 16 27.35 -1.13 29.58
CA ALA A 16 26.38 -2.15 29.22
C ALA A 16 26.39 -2.25 27.70
N ARG A 17 27.25 -3.14 27.18
CA ARG A 17 27.17 -3.64 25.80
C ARG A 17 25.80 -4.32 25.67
N GLN A 18 24.81 -3.57 25.20
CA GLN A 18 23.55 -4.14 24.78
C GLN A 18 23.86 -5.00 23.55
N ALA A 19 23.94 -6.30 23.79
CA ALA A 19 24.19 -7.31 22.79
C ALA A 19 23.16 -7.12 21.67
N SER A 20 23.66 -6.71 20.51
CA SER A 20 22.98 -6.86 19.24
C SER A 20 22.75 -8.36 19.03
N THR A 21 21.56 -8.85 19.36
CA THR A 21 21.04 -10.09 18.78
C THR A 21 20.75 -9.83 17.30
N SER A 22 21.83 -9.72 16.52
CA SER A 22 21.82 -9.87 15.08
C SER A 22 21.66 -11.35 14.78
N SER A 23 20.42 -11.86 14.87
CA SER A 23 20.05 -13.17 14.35
C SER A 23 19.88 -13.08 12.83
N SER A 24 20.99 -12.81 12.14
CA SER A 24 21.12 -13.04 10.70
C SER A 24 21.83 -14.38 10.50
N ALA A 25 21.13 -15.47 10.81
CA ALA A 25 21.54 -16.80 10.40
C ALA A 25 21.22 -16.95 8.91
N SER A 26 22.08 -16.36 8.06
CA SER A 26 22.14 -16.66 6.64
C SER A 26 23.11 -17.82 6.41
N ALA A 27 22.65 -18.75 5.57
CA ALA A 27 23.39 -19.77 4.83
C ALA A 27 23.62 -21.13 5.51
N SER A 28 22.92 -22.18 5.06
CA SER A 28 23.46 -23.12 4.04
C SER A 28 22.72 -24.45 4.00
N THR A 29 22.08 -24.77 2.86
CA THR A 29 22.06 -26.10 2.15
C THR A 29 21.05 -26.19 0.97
N LEU A 30 20.36 -25.11 0.59
CA LEU A 30 19.56 -25.13 -0.65
C LEU A 30 20.48 -24.96 -1.88
N PRO A 31 20.53 -25.92 -2.83
CA PRO A 31 21.31 -25.83 -4.08
C PRO A 31 20.83 -24.75 -5.07
N ILE A 32 19.89 -23.90 -4.64
CA ILE A 32 19.27 -22.86 -5.44
C ILE A 32 19.78 -21.53 -4.87
N PRO A 33 20.61 -20.78 -5.61
CA PRO A 33 21.05 -19.47 -5.12
C PRO A 33 19.81 -18.58 -4.87
N PRO A 34 19.69 -17.98 -3.67
CA PRO A 34 18.60 -17.05 -3.38
C PRO A 34 18.67 -15.89 -4.38
N LYS A 35 17.51 -15.47 -4.90
CA LYS A 35 17.34 -14.52 -6.01
C LYS A 35 18.43 -13.44 -6.09
N ILE A 36 19.45 -13.70 -6.91
CA ILE A 36 20.54 -12.76 -7.24
C ILE A 36 20.10 -11.64 -8.20
N ALA A 37 18.86 -11.70 -8.71
CA ALA A 37 18.28 -10.73 -9.63
C ALA A 37 17.09 -9.97 -9.02
N THR A 38 17.18 -9.59 -7.74
CA THR A 38 16.33 -8.53 -7.19
C THR A 38 17.12 -7.22 -7.18
N PRO A 39 16.48 -6.04 -7.29
CA PRO A 39 17.21 -4.77 -7.20
C PRO A 39 18.04 -4.69 -5.91
N SER A 40 17.57 -5.34 -4.83
CA SER A 40 18.28 -5.45 -3.56
C SER A 40 19.54 -6.33 -3.58
N SER A 41 19.70 -7.24 -4.53
CA SER A 41 20.87 -8.14 -4.63
C SER A 41 21.98 -7.62 -5.56
N VAL A 42 21.66 -6.75 -6.51
CA VAL A 42 22.66 -6.01 -7.32
C VAL A 42 23.20 -4.78 -6.58
N SER A 43 22.42 -4.28 -5.62
CA SER A 43 22.85 -3.34 -4.59
C SER A 43 23.83 -4.02 -3.61
N GLY A 44 25.07 -4.26 -4.03
CA GLY A 44 26.09 -4.87 -3.18
C GLY A 44 26.18 -4.21 -1.80
N SER A 45 26.65 -4.97 -0.80
CA SER A 45 26.72 -4.65 0.65
C SER A 45 27.39 -3.30 1.03
N GLY A 46 27.88 -2.51 0.08
CA GLY A 46 28.39 -1.16 0.28
C GLY A 46 27.32 -0.11 0.01
N GLY A 47 27.07 0.77 0.97
CA GLY A 47 26.05 1.82 0.96
C GLY A 47 26.06 2.81 -0.22
N ASN A 48 26.96 2.66 -1.20
CA ASN A 48 26.91 3.38 -2.47
C ASN A 48 25.61 3.11 -3.23
N SER A 49 25.08 1.88 -3.22
CA SER A 49 23.84 1.58 -3.96
C SER A 49 22.61 2.30 -3.38
N ALA A 50 22.50 2.38 -2.05
CA ALA A 50 21.43 3.14 -1.39
C ALA A 50 21.51 4.64 -1.66
N ARG A 51 22.73 5.20 -1.71
CA ARG A 51 22.95 6.61 -2.08
C ARG A 51 22.59 6.86 -3.55
N MET A 52 22.93 5.95 -4.46
CA MET A 52 22.56 6.10 -5.87
C MET A 52 21.03 6.01 -6.07
N GLU A 53 20.34 5.12 -5.35
CA GLU A 53 18.87 5.06 -5.36
C GLU A 53 18.24 6.36 -4.86
N SER A 54 18.81 6.99 -3.82
CA SER A 54 18.32 8.28 -3.31
C SER A 54 18.45 9.42 -4.32
N VAL A 55 19.53 9.43 -5.10
CA VAL A 55 19.74 10.44 -6.16
C VAL A 55 18.79 10.19 -7.34
N VAL A 56 18.65 8.93 -7.76
CA VAL A 56 17.70 8.56 -8.83
C VAL A 56 16.26 8.86 -8.40
N SER A 57 15.90 8.56 -7.15
CA SER A 57 14.61 8.88 -6.55
C SER A 57 14.38 10.39 -6.50
N PHE A 58 15.39 11.18 -6.10
CA PHE A 58 15.32 12.64 -6.11
C PHE A 58 14.99 13.18 -7.51
N TYR A 59 15.66 12.68 -8.55
CA TYR A 59 15.37 13.11 -9.93
C TYR A 59 14.02 12.60 -10.46
N LYS A 60 13.50 11.47 -9.94
CA LYS A 60 12.16 10.96 -10.27
C LYS A 60 11.06 11.71 -9.52
N ALA A 61 11.36 12.18 -8.31
CA ALA A 61 10.45 12.88 -7.40
C ALA A 61 10.48 14.40 -7.57
N LEU A 62 11.39 14.94 -8.41
CA LEU A 62 11.29 16.32 -8.90
C LEU A 62 9.84 16.57 -9.33
N PRO A 63 9.21 17.68 -8.90
CA PRO A 63 7.84 18.01 -9.27
C PRO A 63 7.72 18.14 -10.78
N LYS A 64 7.50 17.03 -11.46
CA LYS A 64 6.98 17.03 -12.82
C LYS A 64 5.53 17.44 -12.64
N GLY A 65 5.10 18.47 -13.36
CA GLY A 65 3.75 19.03 -13.24
C GLY A 65 2.70 17.92 -13.20
N GLU A 66 1.54 18.21 -12.58
CA GLU A 66 0.51 17.22 -12.27
C GLU A 66 0.43 16.12 -13.32
N ALA A 67 0.73 14.88 -12.90
CA ALA A 67 0.65 13.73 -13.77
C ALA A 67 -0.71 13.77 -14.48
N PRO A 68 -0.74 13.70 -15.83
CA PRO A 68 -1.96 13.92 -16.59
C PRO A 68 -3.03 13.00 -16.00
N ALA A 69 -4.11 13.62 -15.51
CA ALA A 69 -5.20 12.90 -14.88
C ALA A 69 -5.53 11.72 -15.78
N LYS A 70 -5.39 10.49 -15.26
CA LYS A 70 -5.64 9.27 -16.03
C LYS A 70 -7.12 9.28 -16.41
N ARG A 71 -7.43 9.91 -17.55
CA ARG A 71 -8.75 9.90 -18.18
C ARG A 71 -8.95 8.52 -18.78
N GLY A 72 -9.00 7.49 -17.93
CA GLY A 72 -9.46 6.18 -18.36
C GLY A 72 -10.93 6.34 -18.74
N GLY A 73 -11.31 6.25 -20.00
CA GLY A 73 -12.67 6.54 -20.48
C GLY A 73 -13.78 5.58 -20.03
N GLY A 74 -13.59 4.85 -18.93
CA GLY A 74 -14.50 3.81 -18.44
C GLY A 74 -15.44 4.26 -17.32
N ILE A 75 -16.45 3.42 -17.03
CA ILE A 75 -17.38 3.59 -15.90
C ILE A 75 -16.62 3.75 -14.58
N LYS A 76 -15.47 3.06 -14.44
CA LYS A 76 -14.58 3.19 -13.28
C LYS A 76 -14.08 4.63 -13.06
N ALA A 77 -13.55 5.29 -14.08
CA ALA A 77 -13.07 6.65 -13.90
C ALA A 77 -14.18 7.69 -13.69
N ARG A 78 -15.40 7.37 -14.14
CA ARG A 78 -16.56 8.25 -14.01
C ARG A 78 -17.23 8.19 -12.65
N PHE A 79 -17.23 7.03 -12.00
CA PHE A 79 -18.00 6.82 -10.77
C PHE A 79 -17.17 6.29 -9.59
N PHE A 80 -15.95 5.81 -9.82
CA PHE A 80 -15.13 5.13 -8.82
C PHE A 80 -13.75 5.77 -8.60
N ASP A 81 -13.24 6.61 -9.51
CA ASP A 81 -11.93 7.25 -9.36
C ASP A 81 -12.00 8.71 -8.89
N GLY A 82 -11.12 9.06 -7.95
CA GLY A 82 -10.80 10.43 -7.56
C GLY A 82 -12.00 11.27 -7.11
N LYS A 83 -12.05 12.52 -7.59
CA LYS A 83 -13.08 13.52 -7.22
C LYS A 83 -14.49 13.16 -7.70
N ASN A 84 -14.62 12.18 -8.61
CA ASN A 84 -15.90 11.70 -9.14
C ASN A 84 -16.35 10.38 -8.49
N ALA A 85 -15.64 9.91 -7.45
CA ALA A 85 -16.07 8.76 -6.67
C ALA A 85 -17.45 9.06 -6.05
N SER A 86 -18.47 8.37 -6.54
CA SER A 86 -19.87 8.62 -6.20
C SER A 86 -20.57 7.32 -5.86
N GLY A 87 -21.57 7.39 -4.98
CA GLY A 87 -22.46 6.27 -4.65
C GLY A 87 -23.51 5.97 -5.74
N ALA A 88 -23.59 6.78 -6.80
CA ALA A 88 -24.51 6.59 -7.91
C ALA A 88 -24.56 5.15 -8.49
N PRO A 89 -23.43 4.46 -8.77
CA PRO A 89 -23.45 3.08 -9.24
C PRO A 89 -24.12 2.10 -8.25
N ILE A 90 -24.06 2.35 -6.94
CA ILE A 90 -24.72 1.50 -5.93
C ILE A 90 -26.24 1.69 -5.99
N VAL A 91 -26.72 2.92 -6.11
CA VAL A 91 -28.16 3.17 -6.24
C VAL A 91 -28.69 2.62 -7.56
N ALA A 92 -27.92 2.76 -8.64
CA ALA A 92 -28.27 2.20 -9.94
C ALA A 92 -28.37 0.66 -9.91
N THR A 93 -27.46 -0.03 -9.22
CA THR A 93 -27.54 -1.50 -9.09
C THR A 93 -28.74 -1.94 -8.26
N ILE A 94 -29.05 -1.24 -7.15
CA ILE A 94 -30.24 -1.52 -6.35
C ILE A 94 -31.52 -1.35 -7.19
N GLY A 95 -31.63 -0.23 -7.92
CA GLY A 95 -32.77 0.03 -8.80
C GLY A 95 -32.92 -1.03 -9.90
N ALA A 96 -31.81 -1.45 -10.51
CA ALA A 96 -31.81 -2.51 -11.52
C ALA A 96 -32.28 -3.85 -10.95
N LEU A 97 -31.84 -4.23 -9.75
CA LEU A 97 -32.25 -5.47 -9.08
C LEU A 97 -33.74 -5.46 -8.73
N LEU A 98 -34.25 -4.34 -8.22
CA LEU A 98 -35.68 -4.23 -7.89
C LEU A 98 -36.55 -4.33 -9.13
N LEU A 99 -36.18 -3.63 -10.21
CA LEU A 99 -36.93 -3.66 -11.46
C LEU A 99 -36.89 -5.05 -12.10
N LEU A 100 -35.72 -5.70 -12.11
CA LEU A 100 -35.58 -7.06 -12.60
C LEU A 100 -36.41 -8.04 -11.76
N GLY A 101 -36.33 -7.96 -10.43
CA GLY A 101 -37.11 -8.80 -9.52
C GLY A 101 -38.61 -8.64 -9.73
N TYR A 102 -39.10 -7.40 -9.83
CA TYR A 102 -40.50 -7.12 -10.12
C TYR A 102 -40.93 -7.66 -11.49
N THR A 103 -40.07 -7.58 -12.50
CA THR A 103 -40.38 -8.10 -13.84
C THR A 103 -40.54 -9.62 -13.82
N ILE A 104 -39.67 -10.32 -13.08
CA ILE A 104 -39.74 -11.78 -12.91
C ILE A 104 -41.01 -12.17 -12.15
N ASP A 105 -41.28 -11.51 -11.02
CA ASP A 105 -42.46 -11.77 -10.20
C ASP A 105 -43.76 -11.47 -10.97
N TYR A 106 -43.77 -10.39 -11.76
CA TYR A 106 -44.89 -10.06 -12.63
C TYR A 106 -45.15 -11.15 -13.66
N ASN A 107 -44.10 -11.65 -14.32
CA ASN A 107 -44.25 -12.65 -15.39
C ASN A 107 -44.61 -14.04 -14.85
N MET A 108 -44.06 -14.43 -13.70
CA MET A 108 -44.28 -15.77 -13.12
C MET A 108 -45.52 -15.83 -12.23
N HIS A 109 -45.75 -14.82 -11.41
CA HIS A 109 -46.82 -14.79 -10.43
C HIS A 109 -47.99 -13.93 -10.96
N LEU A 110 -47.88 -12.59 -10.95
CA LEU A 110 -49.02 -11.67 -11.13
C LEU A 110 -49.78 -11.86 -12.45
N LYS A 111 -49.09 -12.19 -13.54
CA LYS A 111 -49.71 -12.36 -14.87
C LYS A 111 -50.68 -13.55 -14.95
N HIS A 112 -50.49 -14.58 -14.12
CA HIS A 112 -51.29 -15.81 -14.18
C HIS A 112 -52.41 -15.86 -13.14
N HIS A 113 -52.52 -14.87 -12.25
CA HIS A 113 -53.52 -14.79 -11.17
C HIS A 113 -54.99 -14.70 -11.63
N LYS A 114 -55.26 -14.60 -12.93
CA LYS A 114 -56.63 -14.58 -13.48
C LYS A 114 -57.04 -15.86 -14.23
N ASN A 115 -56.08 -16.74 -14.56
CA ASN A 115 -56.33 -17.97 -15.33
C ASN A 115 -56.20 -19.26 -14.51
N ALA A 116 -55.84 -19.16 -13.24
CA ALA A 116 -55.92 -20.26 -12.29
C ALA A 116 -57.29 -20.21 -11.59
N HIS A 117 -58.27 -20.95 -12.12
CA HIS A 117 -59.42 -21.36 -11.31
C HIS A 117 -58.88 -22.19 -10.13
N HIS A 118 -59.36 -21.91 -8.92
CA HIS A 118 -59.27 -22.86 -7.80
C HIS A 118 -59.93 -24.18 -8.17
#